data_AF-A0A7X7KVS1-F1
#
_entry.id   AF-A0A7X7KVS1-F1
#
_cell.length_a   1.000
_cell.length_b   1.000
_cell.length_c   1.000
_cell.angle_alpha   90.00
_cell.angle_beta   90.00
_cell.angle_gamma   90.00
#
_symmetry.space_group_name_H-M   'P 1'
#
loop_
_entity.id
_entity.type
_entity.pdbx_description
1 polymer ?
#
loop_
_entity_poly.entity_id
_entity_poly.type
_entity_poly.pdbx_seq_one_letter_code
_entity_poly.pdbx_strand_id
1 'polypeptide(L)'
;KRFERLIANTKLKTAKAWAVKELWREFWKSPDYDTAAETFKAWYRESMSTRLAPVKKVARMFKNHLRNILSYFRLRISNSPAEAINSRIGELVAQSCGYRNRERFKADVFFHLGGLDLYPAQCQIPR
;
A
#
# COMPACT_ATOMS: atom_id res chain seq x y z
N LYS A 1 -22.87 17.47 -30.25
CA LYS A 1 -21.84 18.52 -30.01
C LYS A 1 -21.45 18.77 -28.53
N ARG A 2 -22.34 18.89 -27.52
CA ARG A 2 -21.94 19.09 -26.09
C ARG A 2 -21.55 17.79 -25.38
N PHE A 3 -22.30 16.72 -25.63
CA PHE A 3 -22.09 15.39 -25.05
C PHE A 3 -20.77 14.74 -25.50
N GLU A 4 -20.47 14.77 -26.80
CA GLU A 4 -19.19 14.24 -27.33
C GLU A 4 -17.97 14.96 -26.76
N ARG A 5 -18.07 16.29 -26.55
CA ARG A 5 -17.01 17.08 -25.90
C ARG A 5 -16.79 16.66 -24.45
N LEU A 6 -17.84 16.29 -23.71
CA LEU A 6 -17.71 15.77 -22.35
C LEU A 6 -17.00 14.41 -22.35
N ILE A 7 -17.37 13.50 -23.24
CA ILE A 7 -16.72 12.19 -23.38
C ILE A 7 -15.25 12.36 -23.77
N ALA A 8 -14.94 13.21 -24.76
CA ALA A 8 -13.58 13.47 -25.18
C ALA A 8 -12.73 14.07 -24.05
N ASN A 9 -13.28 15.02 -23.28
CA ASN A 9 -12.60 15.63 -22.14
C ASN A 9 -12.36 14.61 -21.01
N THR A 10 -13.34 13.75 -20.70
CA THR A 10 -13.17 12.68 -19.71
C THR A 10 -12.10 11.68 -20.14
N LYS A 11 -12.14 11.22 -21.40
CA LYS A 11 -11.09 10.35 -21.97
C LYS A 11 -9.70 10.99 -21.87
N LEU A 12 -9.60 12.29 -22.13
CA LEU A 12 -8.35 13.04 -22.03
C LEU A 12 -7.85 13.20 -20.59
N LYS A 13 -8.75 13.38 -19.61
CA LYS A 13 -8.41 13.38 -18.18
C LYS A 13 -7.93 12.02 -17.72
N THR A 14 -8.60 10.94 -18.12
CA THR A 14 -8.21 9.56 -17.80
C THR A 14 -6.85 9.21 -18.40
N ALA A 15 -6.61 9.57 -19.67
CA ALA A 15 -5.32 9.36 -20.32
C ALA A 15 -4.18 10.09 -19.60
N LYS A 16 -4.39 11.35 -19.17
CA LYS A 16 -3.41 12.11 -18.39
C LYS A 16 -3.11 11.48 -17.04
N ALA A 17 -4.14 11.04 -16.31
CA ALA A 17 -3.96 10.36 -15.04
C ALA A 17 -3.21 9.03 -15.22
N TRP A 18 -3.53 8.29 -16.29
CA TRP A 18 -2.88 7.03 -16.62
C TRP A 18 -1.40 7.24 -16.96
N ALA A 19 -1.06 8.25 -17.76
CA ALA A 19 0.33 8.57 -18.09
C ALA A 19 1.19 8.87 -16.85
N VAL A 20 0.68 9.68 -15.91
CA VAL A 20 1.36 9.94 -14.63
C VAL A 20 1.55 8.67 -13.80
N LYS A 21 0.55 7.78 -13.81
CA LYS A 21 0.60 6.51 -13.10
C LYS A 21 1.59 5.53 -13.73
N GLU A 22 1.74 5.52 -15.05
CA GLU A 22 2.77 4.71 -15.72
C GLU A 22 4.17 5.27 -15.52
N LEU A 23 4.36 6.60 -15.56
CA LEU A 23 5.63 7.23 -15.17
C LEU A 23 6.02 6.87 -13.72
N TRP A 24 5.04 6.72 -12.82
CA TRP A 24 5.29 6.24 -11.46
C TRP A 24 5.75 4.78 -11.39
N ARG A 25 5.46 3.95 -12.39
CA ARG A 25 6.00 2.57 -12.41
C ARG A 25 7.49 2.56 -12.68
N GLU A 26 7.96 3.46 -13.54
CA GLU A 26 9.39 3.60 -13.87
C GLU A 26 10.22 4.00 -12.65
N PHE A 27 9.65 4.74 -11.70
CA PHE A 27 10.30 5.08 -10.43
C PHE A 27 10.89 3.86 -9.72
N TRP A 28 10.18 2.73 -9.69
CA TRP A 28 10.64 1.51 -9.01
C TRP A 28 11.79 0.78 -9.72
N LYS A 29 12.08 1.12 -10.98
CA LYS A 29 13.25 0.62 -11.71
C LYS A 29 14.54 1.38 -11.37
N SER A 30 14.45 2.43 -10.55
CA SER A 30 15.62 3.19 -10.12
C SER A 30 16.61 2.27 -9.38
N PRO A 31 17.92 2.35 -9.71
CA PRO A 31 18.90 1.44 -9.14
C PRO A 31 19.20 1.74 -7.66
N ASP A 32 19.24 3.01 -7.30
CA ASP A 32 19.67 3.50 -5.99
C ASP A 32 18.77 4.62 -5.43
N TYR A 33 19.04 5.01 -4.19
CA TYR A 33 18.28 6.03 -3.46
C TYR A 33 18.33 7.42 -4.10
N ASP A 34 19.50 7.85 -4.58
CA ASP A 34 19.70 9.20 -5.13
C ASP A 34 19.04 9.31 -6.50
N THR A 35 19.20 8.30 -7.35
CA THR A 35 18.49 8.22 -8.64
C THR A 35 16.97 8.17 -8.44
N ALA A 36 16.49 7.44 -7.43
CA ALA A 36 15.07 7.42 -7.10
C ALA A 36 14.57 8.81 -6.64
N ALA A 37 15.35 9.55 -5.85
CA ALA A 37 14.99 10.88 -5.39
C ALA A 37 14.88 11.89 -6.56
N GLU A 38 15.79 11.83 -7.54
CA GLU A 38 15.71 12.67 -8.74
C GLU A 38 14.53 12.27 -9.64
N THR A 39 14.32 10.97 -9.84
CA THR A 39 13.17 10.45 -10.59
C THR A 39 11.85 10.88 -9.94
N PHE A 40 11.78 10.89 -8.60
CA PHE A 40 10.63 11.41 -7.87
C PHE A 40 10.40 12.90 -8.14
N LYS A 41 11.46 13.73 -8.15
CA LYS A 41 11.34 15.16 -8.42
C LYS A 41 10.78 15.40 -9.82
N ALA A 42 11.27 14.67 -10.83
CA ALA A 42 10.76 14.74 -12.19
C ALA A 42 9.27 14.34 -12.24
N TRP A 43 8.92 13.19 -11.67
CA TRP A 43 7.54 12.71 -11.58
C TRP A 43 6.62 13.68 -10.84
N TYR A 44 7.08 14.30 -9.76
CA TYR A 44 6.31 15.26 -8.99
C TYR A 44 6.00 16.53 -9.79
N ARG A 45 6.96 17.03 -10.58
CA ARG A 45 6.75 18.17 -11.49
C ARG A 45 5.69 17.84 -12.55
N GLU A 46 5.79 16.67 -13.19
CA GLU A 46 4.80 16.20 -14.17
C GLU A 46 3.42 16.00 -13.54
N SER A 47 3.36 15.42 -12.35
CA SER A 47 2.10 15.23 -11.62
C SER A 47 1.43 16.57 -11.26
N MET A 48 2.23 17.57 -10.88
CA MET A 48 1.74 18.93 -10.60
C MET A 48 1.34 19.71 -11.85
N SER A 49 1.95 19.42 -13.00
CA SER A 49 1.58 20.05 -14.28
C SER A 49 0.19 19.57 -14.75
N THR A 50 -0.23 18.37 -14.33
CA THR A 50 -1.59 17.90 -14.64
C THR A 50 -2.64 18.84 -14.04
N ARG A 51 -3.60 19.31 -14.84
CA ARG A 51 -4.74 20.11 -14.35
C ARG A 51 -5.78 19.26 -13.60
N LEU A 52 -5.34 18.19 -12.93
CA LEU A 52 -6.16 17.21 -12.25
C LEU A 52 -5.94 17.33 -10.73
N ALA A 53 -6.93 17.88 -10.03
CA ALA A 53 -6.88 18.00 -8.56
C ALA A 53 -6.64 16.64 -7.84
N PRO A 54 -7.23 15.50 -8.27
CA PRO A 54 -6.96 14.21 -7.64
C PRO A 54 -5.50 13.78 -7.73
N VAL A 55 -4.86 13.95 -8.89
CA VAL A 55 -3.44 13.60 -9.10
C VAL A 55 -2.56 14.49 -8.22
N LYS A 56 -2.84 15.79 -8.16
CA LYS A 56 -2.12 16.73 -7.30
C LYS A 56 -2.20 16.35 -5.82
N LYS A 57 -3.36 15.90 -5.35
CA LYS A 57 -3.54 15.45 -3.96
C LYS A 57 -2.61 14.27 -3.65
N VAL A 58 -2.57 13.26 -4.53
CA VAL A 58 -1.71 12.08 -4.36
C VAL A 58 -0.23 12.45 -4.40
N ALA A 59 0.19 13.28 -5.36
CA ALA A 59 1.59 13.68 -5.45
C ALA A 59 2.06 14.47 -4.21
N ARG A 60 1.22 15.35 -3.63
CA ARG A 60 1.53 16.03 -2.37
C ARG A 60 1.64 15.05 -1.19
N MET A 61 0.74 14.08 -1.12
CA MET A 61 0.80 13.02 -0.12
C MET A 61 2.12 12.24 -0.22
N PHE A 62 2.53 11.85 -1.44
CA PHE A 62 3.80 11.17 -1.64
C PHE A 62 5.00 12.04 -1.24
N LYS A 63 4.97 13.34 -1.54
CA LYS A 63 6.02 14.26 -1.10
C LYS A 63 6.16 14.29 0.43
N ASN A 64 5.04 14.31 1.16
CA ASN A 64 5.04 14.29 2.62
C ASN A 64 5.61 12.98 3.20
N HIS A 65 5.43 11.87 2.48
CA HIS A 65 5.93 10.54 2.88
C HIS A 65 7.19 10.10 2.11
N LEU A 66 7.88 11.02 1.43
CA LEU A 66 8.96 10.71 0.49
C LEU A 66 10.09 9.92 1.17
N ARG A 67 10.44 10.27 2.41
CA ARG A 67 11.46 9.56 3.19
C ARG A 67 11.14 8.07 3.33
N ASN A 68 9.89 7.72 3.62
CA ASN A 68 9.47 6.34 3.78
C ASN A 68 9.45 5.62 2.43
N ILE A 69 8.99 6.29 1.37
CA ILE A 69 9.00 5.74 0.01
C ILE A 69 10.43 5.42 -0.44
N LEU A 70 11.37 6.34 -0.24
CA LEU A 70 12.77 6.14 -0.62
C LEU A 70 13.51 5.12 0.24
N SER A 71 13.04 4.84 1.46
CA SER A 71 13.63 3.83 2.34
C SER A 71 13.61 2.43 1.71
N TYR A 72 12.67 2.17 0.80
CA TYR A 72 12.63 0.94 0.01
C TYR A 72 13.92 0.71 -0.79
N PHE A 73 14.53 1.74 -1.37
CA PHE A 73 15.74 1.58 -2.19
C PHE A 73 16.98 1.27 -1.35
N ARG A 74 16.96 1.58 -0.05
CA ARG A 74 18.05 1.25 0.88
C ARG A 74 17.87 -0.11 1.54
N LEU A 75 16.66 -0.41 2.00
CA LEU A 75 16.39 -1.58 2.85
C LEU A 75 15.71 -2.73 2.10
N ARG A 76 15.11 -2.45 0.94
CA ARG A 76 14.26 -3.38 0.15
C ARG A 76 13.11 -4.01 0.96
N ILE A 77 12.72 -3.38 2.08
CA ILE A 77 11.59 -3.79 2.89
C ILE A 77 10.31 -3.28 2.24
N SER A 78 9.42 -4.20 1.86
CA SER A 78 8.08 -3.88 1.38
C SER A 78 7.05 -3.94 2.53
N ASN A 79 5.91 -3.28 2.35
CA ASN A 79 4.77 -3.37 3.27
C ASN A 79 4.03 -4.72 3.18
N SER A 80 4.46 -5.63 2.29
CA SER A 80 3.77 -6.89 2.01
C SER A 80 3.58 -7.78 3.24
N PRO A 81 4.57 -7.95 4.15
CA PRO A 81 4.36 -8.74 5.36
C PRO A 81 3.31 -8.13 6.30
N ALA A 82 3.30 -6.80 6.42
CA ALA A 82 2.31 -6.10 7.25
C ALA A 82 0.90 -6.18 6.64
N GLU A 83 0.79 -6.09 5.30
CA GLU A 83 -0.47 -6.31 4.59
C GLU A 83 -1.00 -7.73 4.76
N ALA A 84 -0.12 -8.73 4.68
CA ALA A 84 -0.51 -10.12 4.92
C ALA A 84 -1.10 -10.32 6.32
N ILE A 85 -0.48 -9.73 7.35
CA ILE A 85 -1.00 -9.74 8.72
C ILE A 85 -2.35 -9.02 8.80
N ASN A 86 -2.47 -7.83 8.22
CA ASN A 86 -3.72 -7.07 8.23
C ASN A 86 -4.87 -7.81 7.56
N SER A 87 -4.61 -8.50 6.45
CA SER A 87 -5.61 -9.34 5.77
C SER A 87 -6.08 -10.48 6.66
N ARG A 88 -5.16 -11.20 7.32
CA ARG A 88 -5.51 -12.27 8.27
C ARG A 88 -6.31 -11.76 9.45
N ILE A 89 -6.01 -10.57 9.97
CA ILE A 89 -6.83 -9.93 11.01
C ILE A 89 -8.23 -9.63 10.48
N GLY A 90 -8.34 -9.10 9.26
CA GLY A 90 -9.63 -8.85 8.60
C GLY A 90 -10.47 -10.12 8.44
N GLU A 91 -9.84 -11.23 8.06
CA GLU A 91 -10.47 -12.56 7.99
C GLU A 91 -10.99 -13.01 9.36
N LEU A 92 -10.21 -12.87 10.43
CA LEU A 92 -10.65 -13.20 11.80
C LEU A 92 -11.87 -12.36 12.23
N VAL A 93 -11.90 -11.07 11.89
CA VAL A 93 -13.04 -10.20 12.17
C VAL A 93 -14.27 -10.62 11.36
N ALA A 94 -14.09 -11.00 10.10
CA ALA A 94 -15.20 -11.47 9.25
C ALA A 94 -15.77 -12.80 9.75
N GLN A 95 -14.91 -13.75 10.12
CA GLN A 95 -15.31 -15.06 10.65
C GLN A 95 -16.06 -14.96 11.98
N SER A 96 -15.70 -13.99 12.81
CA SER A 96 -16.35 -13.76 14.10
C SER A 96 -17.63 -12.92 14.02
N CYS A 97 -18.03 -12.45 12.83
CA CYS A 97 -19.12 -11.50 12.62
C CYS A 97 -18.97 -10.21 13.46
N GLY A 98 -17.72 -9.81 13.71
CA GLY A 98 -17.37 -8.65 14.53
C GLY A 98 -17.21 -8.96 16.02
N TYR A 99 -16.40 -8.13 16.68
CA TYR A 99 -16.11 -8.24 18.10
C TYR A 99 -16.84 -7.17 18.91
N ARG A 100 -17.62 -7.59 19.92
CA ARG A 100 -18.24 -6.68 20.90
C ARG A 100 -17.26 -6.21 21.99
N ASN A 101 -16.31 -7.07 22.37
CA ASN A 101 -15.30 -6.78 23.38
C ASN A 101 -13.89 -6.74 22.74
N ARG A 102 -13.16 -5.64 22.98
CA ARG A 102 -11.80 -5.43 22.50
C ARG A 102 -10.79 -6.42 23.09
N GLU A 103 -10.98 -6.86 24.33
CA GLU A 103 -10.09 -7.85 24.97
C GLU A 103 -10.21 -9.20 24.28
N ARG A 104 -11.44 -9.60 23.94
CA ARG A 104 -11.70 -10.84 23.17
C ARG A 104 -11.06 -10.78 21.79
N PHE A 105 -11.13 -9.63 21.11
CA PHE A 105 -10.44 -9.42 19.84
C PHE A 105 -8.92 -9.59 19.98
N LYS A 106 -8.30 -8.97 21.00
CA LYS A 106 -6.86 -9.10 21.23
C LYS A 106 -6.46 -10.55 21.49
N ALA A 107 -7.19 -11.24 22.37
CA ALA A 107 -6.93 -12.64 22.70
C ALA A 107 -6.97 -13.52 21.44
N ASP A 108 -7.99 -13.32 20.60
CA ASP A 108 -8.16 -14.08 19.36
C ASP A 108 -7.04 -13.81 18.34
N VAL A 109 -6.63 -12.54 18.19
CA VAL A 109 -5.48 -12.16 17.35
C VAL A 109 -4.20 -12.81 17.87
N PHE A 110 -3.92 -12.76 19.16
CA PHE A 110 -2.73 -13.40 19.73
C PHE A 110 -2.78 -14.93 19.60
N PHE A 111 -3.96 -15.53 19.75
CA PHE A 111 -4.13 -16.97 19.61
C PHE A 111 -3.78 -17.44 18.18
N HIS A 112 -4.25 -16.74 17.15
CA HIS A 112 -4.05 -17.14 15.76
C HIS A 112 -2.76 -16.62 15.11
N LEU A 113 -2.26 -15.46 15.55
CA LEU A 113 -1.14 -14.74 14.92
C LEU A 113 0.05 -14.53 15.84
N GLY A 114 -0.05 -14.89 17.13
CA GLY A 114 1.00 -14.65 18.13
C GLY A 114 2.13 -15.67 18.14
N GLY A 115 2.07 -16.73 17.31
CA GLY A 115 3.09 -17.77 17.26
C GLY A 115 3.22 -18.57 18.56
N LEU A 116 2.10 -18.75 19.27
CA LEU A 116 2.06 -19.54 20.49
C LEU A 116 2.27 -21.02 20.17
N ASP A 117 3.07 -21.70 20.99
CA ASP A 117 3.14 -23.17 20.97
C ASP A 117 1.92 -23.73 21.70
N LEU A 118 0.94 -24.17 20.93
CA LEU A 118 -0.35 -24.68 21.42
C LEU A 118 -0.39 -26.21 21.48
N TYR A 119 0.69 -26.88 21.04
CA TYR A 119 0.73 -28.34 21.12
C TYR A 119 1.05 -28.75 22.55
N PRO A 120 0.30 -29.72 23.12
CA PRO A 120 0.70 -30.29 24.38
C PRO A 120 2.08 -30.93 24.19
N ALA A 121 3.01 -30.67 25.12
CA ALA A 121 4.26 -31.41 25.19
C ALA A 121 3.90 -32.89 25.13
N GLN A 122 4.31 -33.57 24.06
CA GLN A 122 3.98 -34.97 23.86
C GLN A 122 4.50 -35.72 25.09
N CYS A 123 3.58 -36.19 25.93
CA CYS A 123 3.92 -37.11 27.00
C CYS A 123 4.53 -38.32 26.31
N GLN A 124 5.85 -38.48 26.40
CA GLN A 124 6.52 -39.68 25.93
C GLN A 124 5.99 -40.82 26.78
N ILE A 125 5.00 -41.55 26.25
CA ILE A 125 4.51 -42.77 26.89
C ILE A 125 5.68 -43.77 26.77
N PRO A 126 6.31 -44.17 27.90
CA PRO A 126 7.36 -45.17 27.83
C PRO A 126 6.75 -46.47 27.31
N ARG A 127 7.39 -47.02 26.28
CA ARG A 127 7.01 -48.30 25.66
C ARG A 127 7.30 -49.47 26.58
#